data_AF-A0ABD3NM29-F1
#
_entry.id   AF-A0ABD3NM29-F1
#
_cell.length_a   1.000
_cell.length_b   1.000
_cell.length_c   1.000
_cell.angle_alpha   90.00
_cell.angle_beta   90.00
_cell.angle_gamma   90.00
#
_symmetry.space_group_name_H-M   'P 1'
#
loop_
_entity.id
_entity.type
_entity.pdbx_description
1 polymer ?
#
loop_
_entity_poly.entity_id
_entity_poly.type
_entity_poly.pdbx_seq_one_letter_code
_entity_poly.pdbx_strand_id
1 'polypeptide(L)'
;MSNGHDKDDNSSSSESTNEVFFEMLGLPVMDAGAISLAVDVDDHQQNKMMCSVAAAGNISTISPPGTLICNSISSAFDQERDHPIVSYLDVPQKCSRYLHKPSTVAAFVVNNLITLYECQTLIQLAEELSATGFHYVTEASHVDDEGIMHKVKLQEPNKHKLSVFEHDSTLAKLWDILQPIITPHINRFVEDTKSGPPSGLNPRLRVLRYDATDNDVFDPHFDATTRVNAKESSDDLTSLLTVLIYLNDGGGKDFDGGETYYLDSTNPNSEATKVVPSAGSAVVFEHDLYHSSVPLKFGTKYVLRTDVLFKLDEGAGVDRPRKSDGDDNRKRSNALTLFELCEELQVDEDAKTCLSEIGLIDLSLESLIAPGMAAVKQMLLDVLDEEVATLIVDALTLHCLQN
;
A
#
# COMPACT_ATOMS: atom_id res chain seq x y z
N MET A 1 7.49 -44.68 47.93
CA MET A 1 7.08 -45.52 46.79
C MET A 1 6.55 -44.59 45.72
N SER A 2 7.24 -44.51 44.57
CA SER A 2 6.78 -44.02 43.24
C SER A 2 6.21 -42.60 43.13
N ASN A 3 6.43 -41.77 42.11
CA ASN A 3 7.46 -41.49 41.08
C ASN A 3 6.89 -40.27 40.29
N GLY A 4 7.72 -39.44 39.65
CA GLY A 4 7.29 -38.40 38.68
C GLY A 4 7.83 -37.01 39.05
N HIS A 5 9.00 -36.56 38.60
CA HIS A 5 9.28 -35.96 37.28
C HIS A 5 8.28 -34.87 36.88
N ASP A 6 8.64 -33.60 37.14
CA ASP A 6 8.20 -32.47 36.32
C ASP A 6 9.40 -31.56 36.07
N LYS A 7 9.56 -31.24 34.79
CA LYS A 7 10.59 -30.39 34.20
C LYS A 7 10.12 -28.95 34.21
N ASP A 8 11.08 -28.05 34.36
CA ASP A 8 10.97 -26.65 34.00
C ASP A 8 10.48 -26.49 32.55
N ASP A 9 9.53 -25.58 32.32
CA ASP A 9 9.41 -24.86 31.05
C ASP A 9 8.85 -23.45 31.32
N ASN A 10 9.65 -22.47 30.90
CA ASN A 10 9.42 -21.04 31.04
C ASN A 10 9.07 -20.46 29.65
N SER A 11 8.09 -19.55 29.65
CA SER A 11 7.82 -18.47 28.68
C SER A 11 7.61 -18.79 27.19
N SER A 12 6.44 -18.39 26.66
CA SER A 12 6.34 -17.46 25.52
C SER A 12 4.87 -17.07 25.35
N SER A 13 4.45 -15.99 25.99
CA SER A 13 3.14 -15.36 25.79
C SER A 13 3.07 -14.71 24.41
N SER A 14 2.20 -15.22 23.56
CA SER A 14 1.70 -14.49 22.40
C SER A 14 0.76 -13.39 22.91
N GLU A 15 1.26 -12.16 23.00
CA GLU A 15 0.41 -10.98 23.19
C GLU A 15 -0.62 -10.95 22.06
N SER A 16 -1.90 -10.97 22.41
CA SER A 16 -2.99 -10.97 21.45
C SER A 16 -3.09 -9.59 20.81
N THR A 17 -3.28 -9.55 19.50
CA THR A 17 -3.50 -8.32 18.70
C THR A 17 -4.61 -7.41 19.25
N ASN A 18 -5.50 -7.99 20.07
CA ASN A 18 -6.59 -7.31 20.73
C ASN A 18 -6.10 -6.33 21.81
N GLU A 19 -5.05 -6.68 22.56
CA GLU A 19 -4.53 -5.82 23.64
C GLU A 19 -3.88 -4.54 23.08
N VAL A 20 -3.11 -4.66 22.00
CA VAL A 20 -2.47 -3.52 21.31
C VAL A 20 -3.53 -2.55 20.74
N PHE A 21 -4.67 -3.08 20.26
CA PHE A 21 -5.77 -2.27 19.74
C PHE A 21 -6.51 -1.49 20.85
N PHE A 22 -6.76 -2.11 22.00
CA PHE A 22 -7.39 -1.43 23.15
C PHE A 22 -6.47 -0.40 23.80
N GLU A 23 -5.16 -0.67 23.82
CA GLU A 23 -4.16 0.28 24.33
C GLU A 23 -4.01 1.50 23.41
N MET A 24 -4.07 1.33 22.08
CA MET A 24 -4.12 2.45 21.11
C MET A 24 -5.37 3.34 21.24
N LEU A 25 -6.48 2.80 21.75
CA LEU A 25 -7.74 3.54 21.95
C LEU A 25 -7.87 4.17 23.36
N GLY A 26 -6.86 4.02 24.22
CA GLY A 26 -6.87 4.56 25.58
C GLY A 26 -7.93 3.94 26.49
N LEU A 27 -8.31 2.68 26.26
CA LEU A 27 -9.33 1.98 27.04
C LEU A 27 -8.68 1.03 28.09
N PRO A 28 -9.16 1.01 29.34
CA PRO A 28 -8.64 0.08 30.35
C PRO A 28 -9.05 -1.36 30.02
N VAL A 29 -8.08 -2.27 30.02
CA VAL A 29 -8.30 -3.73 29.90
C VAL A 29 -9.03 -4.19 31.16
N MET A 30 -10.27 -4.67 31.01
CA MET A 30 -11.08 -5.19 32.11
C MET A 30 -10.84 -6.70 32.26
N ASP A 31 -10.37 -7.09 33.44
CA ASP A 31 -10.12 -8.49 33.81
C ASP A 31 -11.45 -9.26 33.94
N ALA A 32 -11.45 -10.51 33.48
CA ALA A 32 -12.64 -11.36 33.37
C ALA A 32 -13.11 -11.81 34.76
N GLY A 33 -14.12 -11.12 35.29
CA GLY A 33 -14.76 -11.45 36.57
C GLY A 33 -16.28 -11.38 36.48
N ALA A 34 -16.90 -12.56 36.51
CA ALA A 34 -18.34 -12.85 36.61
C ALA A 34 -19.25 -11.74 37.16
N ILE A 35 -20.43 -11.57 36.55
CA ILE A 35 -21.74 -11.57 37.23
C ILE A 35 -22.89 -11.76 36.21
N SER A 36 -23.81 -12.62 36.63
CA SER A 36 -25.07 -13.05 36.02
C SER A 36 -26.19 -12.01 36.10
N LEU A 37 -27.22 -12.17 35.26
CA LEU A 37 -28.68 -11.95 35.45
C LEU A 37 -29.26 -11.19 34.24
N ALA A 38 -29.96 -11.83 33.28
CA ALA A 38 -31.31 -12.41 33.32
C ALA A 38 -32.43 -11.41 32.96
N VAL A 39 -33.33 -11.88 32.07
CA VAL A 39 -34.71 -11.45 31.72
C VAL A 39 -34.90 -10.05 31.09
N ASP A 40 -35.77 -9.80 30.12
CA ASP A 40 -37.06 -10.41 29.75
C ASP A 40 -37.44 -10.17 28.27
N VAL A 41 -38.36 -11.00 27.78
CA VAL A 41 -38.99 -10.99 26.45
C VAL A 41 -40.36 -10.31 26.55
N ASP A 42 -40.69 -9.46 25.55
CA ASP A 42 -42.03 -9.11 25.00
C ASP A 42 -41.96 -7.72 24.35
N ASP A 43 -42.75 -7.29 23.37
CA ASP A 43 -43.56 -7.88 22.30
C ASP A 43 -43.94 -6.67 21.39
N HIS A 44 -44.28 -6.96 20.13
CA HIS A 44 -45.02 -6.16 19.13
C HIS A 44 -45.21 -4.62 19.26
N GLN A 45 -44.91 -3.89 18.16
CA GLN A 45 -45.97 -3.32 17.29
C GLN A 45 -45.46 -2.79 15.93
N GLN A 46 -46.19 -3.17 14.89
CA GLN A 46 -46.12 -2.65 13.52
C GLN A 46 -46.69 -1.24 13.41
N ASN A 47 -46.11 -0.41 12.53
CA ASN A 47 -46.90 0.62 11.87
C ASN A 47 -46.53 0.78 10.39
N LYS A 48 -47.55 0.63 9.55
CA LYS A 48 -47.56 0.68 8.09
C LYS A 48 -48.20 2.02 7.72
N MET A 49 -47.59 2.81 6.84
CA MET A 49 -48.28 3.96 6.23
C MET A 49 -48.08 3.94 4.71
N MET A 50 -49.15 3.62 3.99
CA MET A 50 -49.33 3.87 2.57
C MET A 50 -50.06 5.19 2.39
N CYS A 51 -49.75 5.93 1.33
CA CYS A 51 -50.67 6.88 0.73
C CYS A 51 -50.50 6.91 -0.79
N SER A 52 -51.61 7.22 -1.45
CA SER A 52 -52.05 6.72 -2.75
C SER A 52 -51.77 7.64 -3.94
N VAL A 53 -51.73 7.01 -5.12
CA VAL A 53 -51.68 7.61 -6.47
C VAL A 53 -53.04 8.17 -6.87
N ALA A 54 -53.05 9.34 -7.54
CA ALA A 54 -54.14 9.79 -8.41
C ALA A 54 -53.55 10.43 -9.67
N ALA A 55 -54.12 10.07 -10.83
CA ALA A 55 -53.69 10.45 -12.17
C ALA A 55 -54.81 11.17 -12.93
N ALA A 56 -54.46 12.11 -13.82
CA ALA A 56 -55.10 12.52 -15.09
C ALA A 56 -54.39 13.80 -15.61
N GLY A 57 -53.69 13.83 -16.76
CA GLY A 57 -54.18 14.11 -18.15
C GLY A 57 -54.02 15.62 -18.48
N ASN A 58 -53.45 16.15 -19.58
CA ASN A 58 -53.35 15.72 -20.98
C ASN A 58 -52.21 16.44 -21.77
N ILE A 59 -51.71 15.69 -22.76
CA ILE A 59 -51.06 15.94 -24.07
C ILE A 59 -51.01 17.36 -24.68
N SER A 60 -49.85 17.75 -25.24
CA SER A 60 -49.74 18.36 -26.59
C SER A 60 -48.31 18.26 -27.17
N THR A 61 -48.24 17.74 -28.39
CA THR A 61 -47.05 17.46 -29.23
C THR A 61 -46.70 18.63 -30.14
N ILE A 62 -45.44 19.08 -30.19
CA ILE A 62 -44.86 19.86 -31.32
C ILE A 62 -43.35 19.53 -31.44
N SER A 63 -42.93 18.95 -32.57
CA SER A 63 -41.55 19.03 -33.16
C SER A 63 -41.57 20.13 -34.25
N PRO A 64 -40.48 20.60 -34.91
CA PRO A 64 -39.03 20.24 -34.96
C PRO A 64 -38.16 21.55 -34.91
N PRO A 65 -36.97 21.79 -35.56
CA PRO A 65 -35.94 20.96 -36.23
C PRO A 65 -34.48 21.24 -35.76
N GLY A 66 -33.51 20.45 -36.26
CA GLY A 66 -32.14 20.93 -36.50
C GLY A 66 -31.04 20.35 -35.63
N THR A 67 -30.33 19.37 -36.19
CA THR A 67 -28.97 18.98 -35.83
C THR A 67 -28.07 20.22 -35.77
N LEU A 68 -27.69 20.66 -34.57
CA LEU A 68 -26.55 21.55 -34.38
C LEU A 68 -25.32 20.71 -34.09
N ILE A 69 -24.39 20.80 -35.03
CA ILE A 69 -23.03 20.30 -34.97
C ILE A 69 -22.36 20.90 -33.72
N CYS A 70 -22.18 20.09 -32.67
CA CYS A 70 -21.23 20.38 -31.60
C CYS A 70 -19.87 19.79 -31.99
N ASN A 71 -19.25 20.36 -33.01
CA ASN A 71 -17.81 20.24 -33.23
C ASN A 71 -17.28 21.65 -33.08
N SER A 72 -16.74 22.01 -31.90
CA SER A 72 -15.72 23.08 -31.68
C SER A 72 -15.53 23.47 -30.20
N ILE A 73 -15.59 22.55 -29.21
CA ILE A 73 -15.01 22.82 -27.87
C ILE A 73 -14.31 21.56 -27.29
N SER A 74 -13.72 20.72 -28.15
CA SER A 74 -13.01 19.51 -27.71
C SER A 74 -11.49 19.60 -27.89
N SER A 75 -10.91 20.79 -28.06
CA SER A 75 -9.49 20.90 -28.42
C SER A 75 -8.72 22.01 -27.69
N ALA A 76 -9.17 22.42 -26.50
CA ALA A 76 -8.55 23.55 -25.78
C ALA A 76 -8.01 23.21 -24.37
N PHE A 77 -8.10 21.96 -23.92
CA PHE A 77 -7.59 21.53 -22.60
C PHE A 77 -6.94 20.15 -22.59
N ASP A 78 -6.46 19.65 -23.73
CA ASP A 78 -5.46 18.57 -23.72
C ASP A 78 -4.10 19.21 -23.42
N GLN A 79 -3.85 19.54 -22.15
CA GLN A 79 -2.47 19.66 -21.69
C GLN A 79 -1.83 18.29 -21.89
N GLU A 80 -0.79 18.20 -22.71
CA GLU A 80 0.07 17.02 -22.76
C GLU A 80 0.44 16.64 -21.31
N ARG A 81 0.00 15.47 -20.87
CA ARG A 81 0.36 14.93 -19.57
C ARG A 81 1.84 14.59 -19.63
N ASP A 82 2.65 15.26 -18.83
CA ASP A 82 4.04 14.85 -18.62
C ASP A 82 4.06 13.37 -18.17
N HIS A 83 5.01 12.60 -18.71
CA HIS A 83 5.11 11.18 -18.36
C HIS A 83 5.34 11.04 -16.84
N PRO A 84 4.63 10.11 -16.17
CA PRO A 84 4.84 9.88 -14.75
C PRO A 84 6.28 9.49 -14.44
N ILE A 85 6.86 10.07 -13.40
CA ILE A 85 8.24 9.80 -12.96
C ILE A 85 8.19 9.17 -11.57
N VAL A 86 8.76 7.97 -11.45
CA VAL A 86 8.83 7.24 -10.17
C VAL A 86 10.18 7.50 -9.49
N SER A 87 10.17 7.77 -8.20
CA SER A 87 11.37 7.98 -7.38
C SER A 87 11.24 7.28 -6.04
N TYR A 88 12.18 6.39 -5.74
CA TYR A 88 12.20 5.62 -4.49
C TYR A 88 12.52 6.48 -3.28
N LEU A 89 11.92 6.14 -2.15
CA LEU A 89 12.16 6.78 -0.87
C LEU A 89 13.19 5.97 -0.07
N ASP A 90 14.24 6.65 0.40
CA ASP A 90 15.19 6.09 1.36
C ASP A 90 14.62 6.26 2.76
N VAL A 91 13.80 5.31 3.22
CA VAL A 91 13.12 5.38 4.53
C VAL A 91 14.07 5.05 5.69
N PRO A 92 13.80 5.51 6.94
CA PRO A 92 14.64 5.18 8.08
C PRO A 92 14.75 3.67 8.34
N GLN A 93 15.88 3.22 8.92
CA GLN A 93 16.18 1.79 9.15
C GLN A 93 15.11 1.04 9.96
N LYS A 94 14.42 1.73 10.87
CA LYS A 94 13.34 1.15 11.70
C LYS A 94 11.99 1.78 11.40
N CYS A 95 11.78 2.14 10.14
CA CYS A 95 10.50 2.64 9.66
C CYS A 95 9.46 1.52 9.61
N SER A 96 9.83 0.32 9.19
CA SER A 96 8.91 -0.83 9.16
C SER A 96 8.59 -1.34 10.57
N ARG A 97 7.31 -1.64 10.83
CA ARG A 97 6.82 -2.29 12.06
C ARG A 97 7.57 -3.58 12.36
N TYR A 98 8.01 -4.29 11.31
CA TYR A 98 8.69 -5.58 11.40
C TYR A 98 10.19 -5.47 11.07
N LEU A 99 10.74 -4.25 11.12
CA LEU A 99 12.17 -3.97 10.93
C LEU A 99 12.71 -4.48 9.58
N HIS A 100 11.88 -4.47 8.53
CA HIS A 100 12.36 -4.71 7.16
C HIS A 100 13.37 -3.62 6.77
N LYS A 101 14.38 -4.00 6.00
CA LYS A 101 15.43 -3.04 5.57
C LYS A 101 14.81 -2.01 4.62
N PRO A 102 15.26 -0.74 4.63
CA PRO A 102 14.75 0.28 3.71
C PRO A 102 14.82 -0.13 2.23
N SER A 103 15.85 -0.86 1.82
CA SER A 103 16.03 -1.33 0.44
C SER A 103 15.07 -2.46 0.03
N THR A 104 14.33 -3.04 0.97
CA THR A 104 13.40 -4.16 0.69
C THR A 104 11.95 -3.71 0.67
N VAL A 105 11.63 -2.55 1.23
CA VAL A 105 10.24 -2.07 1.29
C VAL A 105 9.86 -1.29 0.03
N ALA A 106 8.60 -1.41 -0.38
CA ALA A 106 8.01 -0.58 -1.41
C ALA A 106 7.62 0.78 -0.81
N ALA A 107 8.40 1.81 -1.14
CA ALA A 107 8.10 3.20 -0.81
C ALA A 107 8.62 4.11 -1.92
N PHE A 108 7.73 4.80 -2.63
CA PHE A 108 8.12 5.65 -3.76
C PHE A 108 7.08 6.74 -4.05
N VAL A 109 7.55 7.82 -4.67
CA VAL A 109 6.72 8.90 -5.19
C VAL A 109 6.52 8.70 -6.68
N VAL A 110 5.29 8.90 -7.15
CA VAL A 110 4.91 8.99 -8.55
C VAL A 110 4.54 10.44 -8.85
N ASN A 111 5.43 11.17 -9.52
CA ASN A 111 5.16 12.54 -9.95
C ASN A 111 4.29 12.53 -11.22
N ASN A 112 3.47 13.57 -11.40
CA ASN A 112 2.60 13.75 -12.57
C ASN A 112 1.61 12.57 -12.79
N LEU A 113 1.12 11.96 -11.71
CA LEU A 113 0.16 10.85 -11.80
C LEU A 113 -1.18 11.31 -12.40
N ILE A 114 -1.72 12.42 -11.90
CA ILE A 114 -2.95 13.05 -12.40
C ILE A 114 -2.73 14.54 -12.62
N THR A 115 -3.59 15.13 -13.45
CA THR A 115 -3.56 16.57 -13.76
C THR A 115 -4.16 17.41 -12.64
N LEU A 116 -3.84 18.71 -12.61
CA LEU A 116 -4.45 19.65 -11.66
C LEU A 116 -5.97 19.74 -11.78
N TYR A 117 -6.50 19.61 -13.00
CA TYR A 117 -7.94 19.56 -13.24
C TYR A 117 -8.59 18.32 -12.60
N GLU A 118 -7.93 17.16 -12.70
CA GLU A 118 -8.38 15.93 -12.04
C GLU A 118 -8.29 16.07 -10.52
N CYS A 119 -7.27 16.73 -9.97
CA CYS A 119 -7.20 17.04 -8.53
C CYS A 119 -8.41 17.86 -8.06
N GLN A 120 -8.73 18.95 -8.76
CA GLN A 120 -9.89 19.80 -8.42
C GLN A 120 -11.21 19.03 -8.54
N THR A 121 -11.35 18.20 -9.57
CA THR A 121 -12.52 17.34 -9.77
C THR A 121 -12.70 16.37 -8.60
N LEU A 122 -11.62 15.77 -8.09
CA LEU A 122 -11.67 14.87 -6.94
C LEU A 122 -12.11 15.58 -5.64
N ILE A 123 -11.66 16.81 -5.41
CA ILE A 123 -12.11 17.62 -4.27
C ILE A 123 -13.60 17.91 -4.40
N GLN A 124 -14.06 18.33 -5.58
CA GLN A 124 -15.48 18.61 -5.84
C GLN A 124 -16.36 17.36 -5.63
N LEU A 125 -15.96 16.20 -6.17
CA LEU A 125 -16.68 14.94 -5.97
C LEU A 125 -16.77 14.57 -4.49
N ALA A 126 -15.71 14.83 -3.71
CA ALA A 126 -15.72 14.60 -2.28
C ALA A 126 -16.71 15.51 -1.52
N GLU A 127 -16.95 16.72 -2.01
CA GLU A 127 -17.96 17.64 -1.45
C GLU A 127 -19.38 17.23 -1.84
N GLU A 128 -19.58 16.80 -3.10
CA GLU A 128 -20.91 16.56 -3.67
C GLU A 128 -21.45 15.15 -3.41
N LEU A 129 -20.60 14.12 -3.49
CA LEU A 129 -21.04 12.72 -3.42
C LEU A 129 -21.00 12.14 -2.00
N SER A 130 -20.29 12.78 -1.08
CA SER A 130 -20.26 12.31 0.29
C SER A 130 -21.54 12.68 1.02
N ALA A 131 -22.19 11.70 1.63
CA ALA A 131 -23.45 11.90 2.35
C ALA A 131 -23.35 12.92 3.50
N THR A 132 -22.16 13.08 4.07
CA THR A 132 -21.89 13.95 5.23
C THR A 132 -20.93 15.10 4.91
N GLY A 133 -20.37 15.13 3.69
CA GLY A 133 -19.27 16.04 3.35
C GLY A 133 -18.03 15.83 4.22
N PHE A 134 -17.16 16.84 4.27
CA PHE A 134 -15.98 16.84 5.15
C PHE A 134 -16.38 17.00 6.62
N HIS A 135 -16.12 15.96 7.41
CA HIS A 135 -16.45 15.95 8.84
C HIS A 135 -15.36 15.23 9.64
N TYR A 136 -15.26 15.54 10.92
CA TYR A 136 -14.40 14.81 11.84
C TYR A 136 -14.97 13.40 12.08
N VAL A 137 -14.12 12.39 12.00
CA VAL A 137 -14.50 11.01 12.33
C VAL A 137 -14.59 10.89 13.84
N THR A 138 -15.78 10.59 14.35
CA THR A 138 -16.08 10.47 15.79
C THR A 138 -16.38 9.04 16.21
N GLU A 139 -16.46 8.11 15.26
CA GLU A 139 -16.79 6.70 15.46
C GLU A 139 -15.85 5.83 14.62
N ALA A 140 -15.33 4.76 15.22
CA ALA A 140 -14.61 3.70 14.53
C ALA A 140 -15.48 2.44 14.49
N SER A 141 -15.36 1.66 13.41
CA SER A 141 -15.94 0.32 13.33
C SER A 141 -14.86 -0.70 13.70
N HIS A 142 -15.13 -1.53 14.70
CA HIS A 142 -14.32 -2.68 15.08
C HIS A 142 -15.05 -3.95 14.65
N VAL A 143 -14.32 -4.95 14.17
CA VAL A 143 -14.88 -6.27 13.85
C VAL A 143 -14.32 -7.23 14.89
N ASP A 144 -15.20 -7.89 15.65
CA ASP A 144 -14.77 -8.90 16.63
C ASP A 144 -14.30 -10.20 15.96
N ASP A 145 -13.80 -11.14 16.77
CA ASP A 145 -13.30 -12.44 16.31
C ASP A 145 -14.41 -13.28 15.65
N GLU A 146 -15.68 -12.98 15.95
CA GLU A 146 -16.87 -13.56 15.33
C GLU A 146 -17.30 -12.87 14.03
N GLY A 147 -16.60 -11.82 13.59
CA GLY A 147 -16.89 -11.09 12.36
C GLY A 147 -18.00 -10.05 12.48
N ILE A 148 -18.45 -9.71 13.69
CA ILE A 148 -19.51 -8.74 13.95
C ILE A 148 -18.91 -7.34 14.05
N MET A 149 -19.47 -6.40 13.27
CA MET A 149 -19.06 -5.00 13.32
C MET A 149 -19.71 -4.26 14.49
N HIS A 150 -18.89 -3.76 15.42
CA HIS A 150 -19.27 -2.87 16.50
C HIS A 150 -18.84 -1.45 16.21
N LYS A 151 -19.73 -0.48 16.44
CA LYS A 151 -19.36 0.94 16.37
C LYS A 151 -18.91 1.42 17.74
N VAL A 152 -17.66 1.88 17.82
CA VAL A 152 -17.08 2.44 19.03
C VAL A 152 -16.94 3.95 18.84
N LYS A 153 -17.54 4.72 19.74
CA LYS A 153 -17.35 6.17 19.76
C LYS A 153 -15.92 6.47 20.20
N LEU A 154 -15.20 7.24 19.41
CA LEU A 154 -13.86 7.67 19.75
C LEU A 154 -13.91 8.67 20.92
N GLN A 155 -13.01 8.51 21.89
CA GLN A 155 -12.89 9.46 23.00
C GLN A 155 -12.51 10.86 22.47
N GLU A 156 -11.58 10.89 21.52
CA GLU A 156 -11.22 12.08 20.75
C GLU A 156 -11.46 11.80 19.26
N PRO A 157 -12.18 12.67 18.54
CA PRO A 157 -12.29 12.55 17.10
C PRO A 157 -10.91 12.57 16.43
N ASN A 158 -10.80 11.95 15.26
CA ASN A 158 -9.61 12.10 14.44
C ASN A 158 -9.36 13.60 14.18
N LYS A 159 -8.09 14.04 14.30
CA LYS A 159 -7.69 15.45 14.12
C LYS A 159 -7.54 15.84 12.64
N HIS A 160 -8.49 15.41 11.82
CA HIS A 160 -8.62 15.79 10.42
C HIS A 160 -10.05 15.51 9.95
N LYS A 161 -10.47 16.23 8.92
CA LYS A 161 -11.77 16.00 8.28
C LYS A 161 -11.62 14.94 7.21
N LEU A 162 -12.66 14.12 7.08
CA LEU A 162 -12.73 13.06 6.09
C LEU A 162 -14.03 13.20 5.30
N SER A 163 -13.92 13.04 3.98
CA SER A 163 -15.04 12.78 3.09
C SER A 163 -14.86 11.39 2.49
N VAL A 164 -15.91 10.58 2.52
CA VAL A 164 -15.93 9.22 1.95
C VAL A 164 -17.04 9.11 0.92
N PHE A 165 -16.71 8.56 -0.24
CA PHE A 165 -17.66 8.32 -1.33
C PHE A 165 -17.23 7.11 -2.17
N GLU A 166 -18.17 6.54 -2.93
CA GLU A 166 -17.93 5.50 -3.92
C GLU A 166 -18.29 6.09 -5.30
N HIS A 167 -17.39 5.94 -6.29
CA HIS A 167 -17.62 6.44 -7.65
C HIS A 167 -16.83 5.63 -8.67
N ASP A 168 -17.49 4.62 -9.25
CA ASP A 168 -16.87 3.59 -10.08
C ASP A 168 -16.05 4.15 -11.25
N SER A 169 -16.54 5.19 -11.92
CA SER A 169 -15.82 5.79 -13.06
C SER A 169 -14.50 6.46 -12.64
N THR A 170 -14.47 7.11 -11.46
CA THR A 170 -13.23 7.68 -10.91
C THR A 170 -12.29 6.57 -10.44
N LEU A 171 -12.83 5.55 -9.77
CA LEU A 171 -12.05 4.41 -9.29
C LEU A 171 -11.36 3.68 -10.44
N ALA A 172 -12.12 3.35 -11.49
CA ALA A 172 -11.62 2.69 -12.71
C ALA A 172 -10.56 3.55 -13.39
N LYS A 173 -10.82 4.84 -13.59
CA LYS A 173 -9.86 5.76 -14.22
C LYS A 173 -8.55 5.87 -13.43
N LEU A 174 -8.63 5.99 -12.10
CA LEU A 174 -7.43 6.03 -11.25
C LEU A 174 -6.66 4.72 -11.31
N TRP A 175 -7.35 3.59 -11.32
CA TRP A 175 -6.72 2.28 -11.42
C TRP A 175 -6.02 2.07 -12.77
N ASP A 176 -6.69 2.41 -13.88
CA ASP A 176 -6.14 2.29 -15.23
C ASP A 176 -4.85 3.12 -15.41
N ILE A 177 -4.74 4.25 -14.73
CA ILE A 177 -3.52 5.07 -14.71
C ILE A 177 -2.46 4.44 -13.79
N LEU A 178 -2.83 4.09 -12.56
CA LEU A 178 -1.89 3.72 -11.52
C LEU A 178 -1.28 2.33 -11.73
N GLN A 179 -2.09 1.33 -12.09
CA GLN A 179 -1.69 -0.07 -12.18
C GLN A 179 -0.44 -0.30 -13.05
N PRO A 180 -0.38 0.19 -14.31
CA PRO A 180 0.81 -0.03 -15.15
C PRO A 180 2.05 0.67 -14.62
N ILE A 181 1.89 1.79 -13.90
CA ILE A 181 3.00 2.55 -13.31
C ILE A 181 3.58 1.81 -12.10
N ILE A 182 2.73 1.35 -11.17
CA ILE A 182 3.23 0.78 -9.90
C ILE A 182 3.70 -0.66 -10.03
N THR A 183 3.14 -1.44 -10.96
CA THR A 183 3.40 -2.90 -11.05
C THR A 183 4.89 -3.23 -11.13
N PRO A 184 5.71 -2.58 -11.99
CA PRO A 184 7.16 -2.85 -12.04
C PRO A 184 7.90 -2.55 -10.73
N HIS A 185 7.37 -1.67 -9.88
CA HIS A 185 8.03 -1.21 -8.65
C HIS A 185 7.62 -1.99 -7.40
N ILE A 186 6.65 -2.92 -7.51
CA ILE A 186 6.14 -3.70 -6.37
C ILE A 186 6.30 -5.21 -6.53
N ASN A 187 7.00 -5.69 -7.57
CA ASN A 187 7.20 -7.13 -7.81
C ASN A 187 7.81 -7.83 -6.59
N ARG A 188 8.91 -7.29 -6.04
CA ARG A 188 9.55 -7.83 -4.84
C ARG A 188 8.60 -7.86 -3.64
N PHE A 189 7.80 -6.80 -3.47
CA PHE A 189 6.82 -6.74 -2.39
C PHE A 189 5.75 -7.84 -2.51
N VAL A 190 5.25 -8.09 -3.71
CA VAL A 190 4.28 -9.15 -3.99
C VAL A 190 4.87 -10.53 -3.65
N GLU A 191 6.13 -10.78 -4.03
CA GLU A 191 6.86 -12.01 -3.71
C GLU A 191 7.06 -12.19 -2.21
N ASP A 192 7.58 -11.16 -1.53
CA ASP A 192 7.89 -11.18 -0.10
C ASP A 192 6.65 -11.39 0.76
N THR A 193 5.53 -10.79 0.37
CA THR A 193 4.25 -10.90 1.08
C THR A 193 3.46 -12.14 0.68
N LYS A 194 3.87 -12.82 -0.40
CA LYS A 194 3.14 -13.93 -1.05
C LYS A 194 1.72 -13.54 -1.42
N SER A 195 1.51 -12.28 -1.80
CA SER A 195 0.22 -11.83 -2.29
C SER A 195 0.03 -12.26 -3.74
N GLY A 196 -1.22 -12.28 -4.19
CA GLY A 196 -1.52 -12.27 -5.62
C GLY A 196 -1.09 -10.95 -6.28
N PRO A 197 -1.29 -10.81 -7.60
CA PRO A 197 -1.07 -9.54 -8.28
C PRO A 197 -2.02 -8.45 -7.75
N PRO A 198 -1.63 -7.16 -7.86
CA PRO A 198 -2.48 -6.06 -7.41
C PRO A 198 -3.77 -6.06 -8.23
N SER A 199 -4.91 -6.09 -7.55
CA SER A 199 -6.21 -6.45 -8.13
C SER A 199 -7.17 -5.26 -8.30
N GLY A 200 -6.87 -4.13 -7.66
CA GLY A 200 -7.70 -2.93 -7.75
C GLY A 200 -7.40 -1.93 -6.63
N LEU A 201 -8.22 -0.90 -6.57
CA LEU A 201 -8.22 0.09 -5.49
C LEU A 201 -9.37 -0.16 -4.52
N ASN A 202 -9.22 0.31 -3.28
CA ASN A 202 -10.30 0.34 -2.30
C ASN A 202 -11.51 1.13 -2.87
N PRO A 203 -12.71 0.52 -2.98
CA PRO A 203 -13.87 1.18 -3.58
C PRO A 203 -14.33 2.42 -2.80
N ARG A 204 -14.02 2.48 -1.51
CA ARG A 204 -14.30 3.64 -0.65
C ARG A 204 -13.17 4.65 -0.80
N LEU A 205 -13.35 5.60 -1.73
CA LEU A 205 -12.46 6.73 -1.92
C LEU A 205 -12.58 7.68 -0.71
N ARG A 206 -11.44 8.08 -0.16
CA ARG A 206 -11.35 8.89 1.06
C ARG A 206 -10.55 10.15 0.77
N VAL A 207 -11.19 11.32 0.78
CA VAL A 207 -10.47 12.59 0.72
C VAL A 207 -10.33 13.14 2.12
N LEU A 208 -9.08 13.28 2.55
CA LEU A 208 -8.71 13.90 3.82
C LEU A 208 -8.52 15.40 3.58
N ARG A 209 -8.99 16.19 4.54
CA ARG A 209 -8.81 17.63 4.61
C ARG A 209 -8.22 17.99 5.97
N TYR A 210 -7.10 18.72 5.93
CA TYR A 210 -6.43 19.27 7.10
C TYR A 210 -6.47 20.78 7.01
N ASP A 211 -6.97 21.44 8.05
CA ASP A 211 -6.97 22.90 8.14
C ASP A 211 -5.99 23.37 9.22
N ALA A 212 -5.08 24.29 8.85
CA ALA A 212 -4.13 24.87 9.81
C ALA A 212 -4.83 25.63 10.95
N THR A 213 -5.99 26.24 10.67
CA THR A 213 -6.78 26.98 11.67
C THR A 213 -7.32 26.10 12.77
N ASP A 214 -7.54 24.82 12.46
CA ASP A 214 -8.12 23.85 13.38
C ASP A 214 -7.02 23.04 14.09
N ASN A 215 -5.75 23.28 13.72
CA ASN A 215 -4.58 22.50 14.12
C ASN A 215 -4.74 21.00 13.79
N ASP A 216 -5.33 20.72 12.63
CA ASP A 216 -5.48 19.35 12.13
C ASP A 216 -4.10 18.73 11.91
N VAL A 217 -3.96 17.48 12.34
CA VAL A 217 -2.72 16.70 12.31
C VAL A 217 -3.02 15.24 12.06
N PHE A 218 -2.05 14.55 11.46
CA PHE A 218 -2.05 13.09 11.41
C PHE A 218 -0.84 12.59 12.18
N ASP A 219 -1.12 12.14 13.41
CA ASP A 219 -0.11 11.68 14.34
C ASP A 219 0.66 10.46 13.75
N PRO A 220 1.93 10.26 14.13
CA PRO A 220 2.71 9.11 13.69
C PRO A 220 2.04 7.77 13.96
N HIS A 221 1.87 6.95 12.92
CA HIS A 221 1.15 5.67 12.99
C HIS A 221 1.60 4.72 11.86
N PHE A 222 1.06 3.50 11.91
CA PHE A 222 1.08 2.54 10.81
C PHE A 222 -0.34 2.40 10.27
N ASP A 223 -0.46 2.09 8.98
CA ASP A 223 -1.78 1.91 8.38
C ASP A 223 -2.37 0.54 8.70
N ALA A 224 -3.71 0.50 8.78
CA ALA A 224 -4.46 -0.71 9.05
C ALA A 224 -4.89 -1.40 7.75
N THR A 225 -4.68 -2.71 7.72
CA THR A 225 -5.16 -3.62 6.68
C THR A 225 -6.70 -3.61 6.64
N THR A 226 -7.28 -3.43 5.46
CA THR A 226 -8.74 -3.50 5.23
C THR A 226 -9.07 -4.70 4.35
N ARG A 227 -10.02 -5.52 4.79
CA ARG A 227 -10.59 -6.60 3.96
C ARG A 227 -11.83 -6.10 3.24
N VAL A 228 -11.88 -6.35 1.94
CA VAL A 228 -12.99 -6.01 1.06
C VAL A 228 -13.56 -7.32 0.52
N ASN A 229 -14.76 -7.66 0.99
CA ASN A 229 -15.49 -8.80 0.46
C ASN A 229 -15.94 -8.44 -0.97
N ALA A 230 -15.42 -9.16 -1.96
CA ALA A 230 -15.87 -8.98 -3.32
C ALA A 230 -17.32 -9.48 -3.42
N LYS A 231 -18.29 -8.57 -3.52
CA LYS A 231 -19.73 -8.90 -3.60
C LYS A 231 -20.07 -9.92 -4.70
N GLU A 232 -19.18 -10.13 -5.67
CA GLU A 232 -19.36 -11.00 -6.83
C GLU A 232 -18.25 -12.04 -7.09
N SER A 233 -17.18 -12.12 -6.25
CA SER A 233 -16.15 -13.17 -6.38
C SER A 233 -15.90 -13.88 -5.06
N SER A 234 -15.54 -15.17 -5.13
CA SER A 234 -15.22 -16.02 -3.97
C SER A 234 -14.00 -15.58 -3.16
N ASP A 235 -13.24 -14.62 -3.66
CA ASP A 235 -11.93 -14.26 -3.11
C ASP A 235 -12.03 -12.93 -2.38
N ASP A 236 -11.76 -12.94 -1.08
CA ASP A 236 -11.63 -11.73 -0.28
C ASP A 236 -10.36 -10.97 -0.70
N LEU A 237 -10.50 -9.66 -0.87
CA LEU A 237 -9.38 -8.78 -1.19
C LEU A 237 -8.89 -8.07 0.06
N THR A 238 -7.58 -7.88 0.17
CA THR A 238 -6.95 -7.24 1.32
C THR A 238 -6.07 -6.08 0.88
N SER A 239 -6.18 -4.93 1.52
CA SER A 239 -5.29 -3.80 1.26
C SER A 239 -3.94 -3.99 1.94
N LEU A 240 -2.84 -3.75 1.21
CA LEU A 240 -1.48 -3.87 1.75
C LEU A 240 -0.58 -2.66 1.46
N LEU A 241 -0.93 -1.87 0.44
CA LEU A 241 -0.22 -0.63 0.09
C LEU A 241 -1.17 0.56 0.21
N THR A 242 -0.70 1.65 0.80
CA THR A 242 -1.38 2.93 0.81
C THR A 242 -0.96 3.75 -0.42
N VAL A 243 -1.93 4.44 -1.00
CA VAL A 243 -1.73 5.44 -2.05
C VAL A 243 -2.28 6.77 -1.56
N LEU A 244 -1.41 7.75 -1.36
CA LEU A 244 -1.80 9.13 -1.04
C LEU A 244 -1.57 10.01 -2.27
N ILE A 245 -2.65 10.48 -2.89
CA ILE A 245 -2.61 11.40 -4.03
C ILE A 245 -2.81 12.82 -3.50
N TYR A 246 -1.81 13.68 -3.67
CA TYR A 246 -1.87 15.07 -3.24
C TYR A 246 -2.73 15.88 -4.21
N LEU A 247 -3.76 16.56 -3.68
CA LEU A 247 -4.76 17.26 -4.50
C LEU A 247 -4.51 18.77 -4.59
N ASN A 248 -3.56 19.29 -3.83
CA ASN A 248 -3.11 20.68 -3.88
C ASN A 248 -1.64 20.79 -3.42
N ASP A 249 -1.02 21.95 -3.66
CA ASP A 249 0.42 22.12 -3.54
C ASP A 249 0.87 22.50 -2.11
N GLY A 250 1.84 21.75 -1.58
CA GLY A 250 2.57 22.13 -0.38
C GLY A 250 3.76 23.05 -0.68
N GLY A 251 4.72 23.09 0.26
CA GLY A 251 5.97 23.85 0.08
C GLY A 251 5.80 25.37 0.07
N GLY A 252 4.73 25.86 0.72
CA GLY A 252 4.46 27.29 0.83
C GLY A 252 3.63 27.89 -0.31
N LYS A 253 3.03 27.07 -1.17
CA LYS A 253 2.12 27.51 -2.24
C LYS A 253 0.67 27.62 -1.76
N ASP A 254 -0.03 26.49 -1.60
CA ASP A 254 -1.39 26.46 -1.04
C ASP A 254 -1.36 26.29 0.48
N PHE A 255 -0.33 25.59 0.99
CA PHE A 255 -0.03 25.44 2.41
C PHE A 255 1.47 25.27 2.67
N ASP A 256 1.88 25.50 3.93
CA ASP A 256 3.23 25.17 4.43
C ASP A 256 3.12 24.23 5.64
N GLY A 257 4.14 23.39 5.84
CA GLY A 257 4.01 22.18 6.63
C GLY A 257 3.27 21.09 5.83
N GLY A 258 2.61 20.16 6.54
CA GLY A 258 1.77 19.15 5.89
C GLY A 258 2.54 18.12 5.07
N GLU A 259 3.85 18.02 5.22
CA GLU A 259 4.63 17.02 4.50
C GLU A 259 4.44 15.62 5.09
N THR A 260 4.47 14.60 4.23
CA THR A 260 4.43 13.20 4.69
C THR A 260 5.82 12.81 5.15
N TYR A 261 5.95 12.40 6.40
CA TYR A 261 7.22 11.98 7.01
C TYR A 261 7.21 10.48 7.22
N TYR A 262 8.31 9.83 6.88
CA TYR A 262 8.64 8.47 7.29
C TYR A 262 9.67 8.53 8.41
N LEU A 263 9.39 7.81 9.50
CA LEU A 263 10.02 8.01 10.80
C LEU A 263 10.64 6.72 11.32
N ASP A 264 11.68 6.82 12.15
CA ASP A 264 12.13 5.69 12.96
C ASP A 264 11.14 5.48 14.11
N SER A 265 10.48 4.32 14.15
CA SER A 265 9.47 3.98 15.15
C SER A 265 10.03 3.84 16.58
N THR A 266 11.35 3.75 16.73
CA THR A 266 12.03 3.57 18.02
C THR A 266 12.79 4.81 18.49
N ASN A 267 13.01 5.79 17.61
CA ASN A 267 13.75 7.00 17.92
C ASN A 267 13.13 8.24 17.25
N PRO A 268 12.34 9.04 17.97
CA PRO A 268 11.69 10.23 17.43
C PRO A 268 12.67 11.34 17.03
N ASN A 269 13.94 11.26 17.45
CA ASN A 269 14.98 12.22 17.08
C ASN A 269 15.80 11.78 15.86
N SER A 270 15.50 10.62 15.27
CA SER A 270 16.16 10.18 14.03
C SER A 270 15.81 11.10 12.87
N GLU A 271 16.69 11.17 11.88
CA GLU A 271 16.39 11.84 10.63
C GLU A 271 15.20 11.15 9.94
N ALA A 272 14.29 11.98 9.41
CA ALA A 272 13.05 11.55 8.78
C ALA A 272 13.16 11.71 7.26
N THR A 273 12.53 10.80 6.53
CA THR A 273 12.40 10.94 5.07
C THR A 273 11.14 11.72 4.78
N LYS A 274 11.30 12.82 4.04
CA LYS A 274 10.24 13.81 3.83
C LYS A 274 9.75 13.81 2.39
N VAL A 275 8.42 13.78 2.22
CA VAL A 275 7.75 14.02 0.93
C VAL A 275 6.97 15.33 1.01
N VAL A 276 7.39 16.32 0.21
CA VAL A 276 6.65 17.58 0.04
C VAL A 276 5.48 17.33 -0.91
N PRO A 277 4.23 17.63 -0.52
CA PRO A 277 3.08 17.47 -1.39
C PRO A 277 3.20 18.35 -2.65
N SER A 278 3.00 17.71 -3.80
CA SER A 278 2.88 18.39 -5.09
C SER A 278 1.59 17.92 -5.73
N ALA A 279 0.72 18.86 -6.09
CA ALA A 279 -0.58 18.54 -6.68
C ALA A 279 -0.43 17.60 -7.88
N GLY A 280 -1.23 16.54 -7.91
CA GLY A 280 -1.21 15.54 -8.97
C GLY A 280 -0.16 14.44 -8.81
N SER A 281 0.72 14.54 -7.81
CA SER A 281 1.67 13.47 -7.46
C SER A 281 1.07 12.55 -6.41
N ALA A 282 1.60 11.33 -6.33
CA ALA A 282 1.22 10.37 -5.32
C ALA A 282 2.42 9.80 -4.58
N VAL A 283 2.25 9.40 -3.34
CA VAL A 283 3.18 8.49 -2.65
C VAL A 283 2.51 7.15 -2.46
N VAL A 284 3.24 6.08 -2.78
CA VAL A 284 2.83 4.69 -2.64
C VAL A 284 3.77 4.02 -1.66
N PHE A 285 3.23 3.39 -0.62
CA PHE A 285 4.03 2.76 0.42
C PHE A 285 3.31 1.62 1.13
N GLU A 286 4.07 0.73 1.76
CA GLU A 286 3.52 -0.37 2.56
C GLU A 286 2.84 0.11 3.84
N HIS A 287 1.76 -0.57 4.23
CA HIS A 287 1.02 -0.25 5.47
C HIS A 287 1.87 -0.36 6.73
N ASP A 288 2.94 -1.15 6.67
CA ASP A 288 3.85 -1.39 7.80
C ASP A 288 4.89 -0.28 7.99
N LEU A 289 4.90 0.80 7.19
CA LEU A 289 5.83 1.91 7.36
C LEU A 289 5.29 2.98 8.30
N TYR A 290 6.08 3.30 9.33
CA TYR A 290 5.77 4.32 10.32
C TYR A 290 5.85 5.72 9.72
N HIS A 291 4.71 6.41 9.69
CA HIS A 291 4.61 7.67 8.97
C HIS A 291 3.65 8.64 9.64
N SER A 292 3.77 9.91 9.27
CA SER A 292 2.91 11.00 9.77
C SER A 292 2.69 12.07 8.71
N SER A 293 1.78 12.99 8.99
CA SER A 293 1.72 14.28 8.29
C SER A 293 2.05 15.36 9.30
N VAL A 294 3.13 16.12 9.08
CA VAL A 294 3.50 17.19 10.01
C VAL A 294 2.42 18.29 10.02
N PRO A 295 2.24 19.00 11.16
CA PRO A 295 1.23 20.04 11.26
C PRO A 295 1.37 21.13 10.18
N LEU A 296 0.23 21.65 9.74
CA LEU A 296 0.20 22.79 8.85
C LEU A 296 0.54 24.07 9.61
N LYS A 297 1.33 24.95 8.99
CA LYS A 297 1.58 26.31 9.50
C LYS A 297 0.56 27.30 8.97
N PHE A 298 0.10 27.10 7.74
CA PHE A 298 -0.99 27.86 7.13
C PHE A 298 -1.67 27.03 6.03
N GLY A 299 -2.86 27.48 5.61
CA GLY A 299 -3.57 26.92 4.48
C GLY A 299 -4.36 25.65 4.82
N THR A 300 -4.77 24.97 3.77
CA THR A 300 -5.55 23.73 3.85
C THR A 300 -4.90 22.70 2.93
N LYS A 301 -4.71 21.48 3.42
CA LYS A 301 -4.17 20.36 2.64
C LYS A 301 -5.29 19.37 2.30
N TYR A 302 -5.35 18.97 1.03
CA TYR A 302 -6.26 17.93 0.54
C TYR A 302 -5.47 16.73 0.00
N VAL A 303 -5.84 15.53 0.43
CA VAL A 303 -5.22 14.28 -0.01
C VAL A 303 -6.29 13.24 -0.25
N LEU A 304 -6.29 12.62 -1.43
CA LEU A 304 -7.06 11.39 -1.65
C LEU A 304 -6.22 10.21 -1.16
N ARG A 305 -6.75 9.49 -0.16
CA ARG A 305 -6.21 8.21 0.29
C ARG A 305 -7.04 7.07 -0.29
N THR A 306 -6.36 6.15 -0.95
CA THR A 306 -6.89 4.83 -1.29
C THR A 306 -5.83 3.78 -0.97
N ASP A 307 -6.18 2.51 -1.14
CA ASP A 307 -5.27 1.40 -0.92
C ASP A 307 -5.28 0.47 -2.12
N VAL A 308 -4.14 -0.16 -2.41
CA VAL A 308 -4.07 -1.23 -3.41
C VAL A 308 -4.50 -2.54 -2.77
N LEU A 309 -5.46 -3.19 -3.41
CA LEU A 309 -6.04 -4.45 -2.98
C LEU A 309 -5.33 -5.64 -3.63
N PHE A 310 -5.13 -6.69 -2.86
CA PHE A 310 -4.48 -7.92 -3.27
C PHE A 310 -5.31 -9.13 -2.85
N LYS A 311 -5.23 -10.21 -3.63
CA LYS A 311 -5.65 -11.53 -3.15
C LYS A 311 -4.58 -12.08 -2.20
N LEU A 312 -4.99 -12.74 -1.13
CA LEU A 312 -4.08 -13.38 -0.18
C LEU A 312 -4.39 -14.87 -0.09
N ASP A 313 -3.35 -15.69 -0.18
CA ASP A 313 -3.42 -17.10 0.22
C ASP A 313 -3.36 -17.23 1.76
N GLU A 314 -3.70 -18.41 2.30
CA GLU A 314 -3.59 -18.67 3.74
C GLU A 314 -2.16 -18.41 4.24
N GLY A 315 -2.05 -17.47 5.20
CA GLY A 315 -0.76 -17.01 5.68
C GLY A 315 0.02 -16.25 4.61
N ALA A 316 -0.60 -15.31 3.91
CA ALA A 316 0.02 -14.23 3.13
C ALA A 316 -0.25 -12.86 3.80
N GLY A 317 0.51 -11.82 3.44
CA GLY A 317 0.30 -10.45 3.93
C GLY A 317 1.51 -9.79 4.61
N VAL A 318 1.33 -8.53 5.01
CA VAL A 318 2.37 -7.63 5.55
C VAL A 318 2.50 -7.66 7.07
N ASP A 319 1.55 -8.27 7.79
CA ASP A 319 1.49 -8.21 9.26
C ASP A 319 2.46 -9.19 9.97
N ARG A 320 3.65 -9.40 9.39
CA ARG A 320 4.68 -10.30 9.93
C ARG A 320 6.07 -9.98 9.38
N PRO A 321 7.14 -10.43 10.07
CA PRO A 321 8.49 -10.38 9.51
C PRO A 321 8.55 -11.14 8.18
N ARG A 322 9.18 -10.54 7.17
CA ARG A 322 9.61 -11.28 5.98
C ARG A 322 10.67 -12.26 6.41
N LYS A 323 10.75 -13.41 5.72
CA LYS A 323 11.88 -14.32 5.93
C LYS A 323 13.16 -13.52 5.70
N SER A 324 14.10 -13.57 6.64
CA SER A 324 15.42 -13.02 6.42
C SER A 324 16.04 -13.69 5.21
N ASP A 325 16.72 -12.94 4.35
CA ASP A 325 17.54 -13.46 3.23
C ASP A 325 18.54 -14.57 3.68
N GLY A 326 18.72 -14.80 4.99
CA GLY A 326 19.58 -15.83 5.58
C GLY A 326 18.88 -17.10 6.11
N ASP A 327 17.56 -17.28 5.95
CA ASP A 327 16.86 -18.52 6.38
C ASP A 327 16.40 -19.39 5.19
N ASP A 328 16.67 -18.97 3.95
CA ASP A 328 16.43 -19.77 2.75
C ASP A 328 17.61 -20.71 2.45
N ASN A 329 17.92 -21.57 3.40
CA ASN A 329 18.56 -22.83 3.06
C ASN A 329 17.46 -23.76 2.51
N ARG A 330 17.20 -23.62 1.20
CA ARG A 330 16.22 -24.34 0.32
C ARG A 330 15.04 -23.47 -0.18
N LYS A 331 15.29 -22.57 -1.12
CA LYS A 331 14.50 -22.46 -2.37
C LYS A 331 15.20 -21.49 -3.33
N ARG A 332 15.58 -22.03 -4.48
CA ARG A 332 16.17 -21.32 -5.62
C ARG A 332 15.31 -20.11 -5.99
N SER A 333 15.89 -18.90 -5.97
CA SER A 333 15.38 -17.76 -6.71
C SER A 333 15.42 -18.09 -8.21
N ASN A 334 14.37 -17.77 -8.96
CA ASN A 334 14.33 -17.93 -10.44
C ASN A 334 15.26 -16.94 -11.18
N ALA A 335 16.23 -16.33 -10.49
CA ALA A 335 17.27 -15.57 -11.13
C ALA A 335 18.30 -16.57 -11.68
N LEU A 336 18.57 -16.50 -12.98
CA LEU A 336 19.55 -17.36 -13.62
C LEU A 336 20.88 -17.23 -12.84
N THR A 337 21.38 -18.35 -12.35
CA THR A 337 22.63 -18.42 -11.59
C THR A 337 23.82 -18.62 -12.53
N LEU A 338 25.03 -18.32 -12.06
CA LEU A 338 26.24 -18.68 -12.81
C LEU A 338 26.29 -20.21 -13.05
N PHE A 339 25.80 -21.01 -12.11
CA PHE A 339 25.65 -22.45 -12.26
C PHE A 339 24.76 -22.82 -13.46
N GLU A 340 23.56 -22.23 -13.55
CA GLU A 340 22.63 -22.49 -14.65
C GLU A 340 23.20 -22.02 -16.00
N LEU A 341 23.90 -20.89 -16.02
CA LEU A 341 24.60 -20.42 -17.22
C LEU A 341 25.73 -21.39 -17.64
N CYS A 342 26.47 -21.94 -16.68
CA CYS A 342 27.52 -22.94 -16.94
C CYS A 342 26.94 -24.26 -17.47
N GLU A 343 25.75 -24.68 -17.01
CA GLU A 343 25.03 -25.83 -17.54
C GLU A 343 24.59 -25.59 -18.99
N GLU A 344 24.06 -24.42 -19.31
CA GLU A 344 23.65 -24.04 -20.68
C GLU A 344 24.85 -24.02 -21.65
N LEU A 345 25.98 -23.50 -21.19
CA LEU A 345 27.22 -23.39 -21.97
C LEU A 345 28.03 -24.70 -22.02
N GLN A 346 27.59 -25.75 -21.31
CA GLN A 346 28.30 -27.03 -21.20
C GLN A 346 29.74 -26.88 -20.71
N VAL A 347 29.96 -25.99 -19.75
CA VAL A 347 31.25 -25.83 -19.06
C VAL A 347 31.60 -27.13 -18.34
N ASP A 348 32.89 -27.48 -18.31
CA ASP A 348 33.37 -28.72 -17.69
C ASP A 348 33.25 -28.68 -16.14
N GLU A 349 33.22 -29.87 -15.53
CA GLU A 349 33.03 -30.01 -14.08
C GLU A 349 34.22 -29.49 -13.26
N ASP A 350 35.43 -29.48 -13.82
CA ASP A 350 36.61 -28.96 -13.13
C ASP A 350 36.49 -27.43 -12.99
N ALA A 351 36.10 -26.74 -14.06
CA ALA A 351 35.81 -25.30 -14.04
C ALA A 351 34.66 -24.93 -13.10
N LYS A 352 33.56 -25.70 -13.07
CA LYS A 352 32.45 -25.49 -12.11
C LYS A 352 32.90 -25.68 -10.67
N THR A 353 33.78 -26.65 -10.42
CA THR A 353 34.36 -26.89 -9.09
C THR A 353 35.20 -25.70 -8.64
N CYS A 354 36.07 -25.17 -9.52
CA CYS A 354 36.86 -23.97 -9.23
C CYS A 354 35.99 -22.75 -8.91
N LEU A 355 34.91 -22.52 -9.68
CA LEU A 355 33.94 -21.45 -9.42
C LEU A 355 33.17 -21.64 -8.11
N SER A 356 32.91 -22.89 -7.71
CA SER A 356 32.27 -23.23 -6.44
C SER A 356 33.17 -22.94 -5.25
N GLU A 357 34.47 -23.27 -5.34
CA GLU A 357 35.45 -23.04 -4.28
C GLU A 357 35.62 -21.56 -3.94
N ILE A 358 35.47 -20.67 -4.92
CA ILE A 358 35.53 -19.22 -4.73
C ILE A 358 34.16 -18.58 -4.46
N GLY A 359 33.08 -19.39 -4.39
CA GLY A 359 31.74 -18.94 -4.09
C GLY A 359 31.06 -18.11 -5.19
N LEU A 360 31.52 -18.21 -6.44
CA LEU A 360 30.89 -17.50 -7.56
C LEU A 360 29.77 -18.31 -8.21
N ILE A 361 29.83 -19.64 -8.17
CA ILE A 361 28.93 -20.51 -8.94
C ILE A 361 27.45 -20.33 -8.57
N ASP A 362 27.16 -20.00 -7.31
CA ASP A 362 25.78 -19.86 -6.79
C ASP A 362 25.26 -18.42 -6.87
N LEU A 363 26.05 -17.47 -7.36
CA LEU A 363 25.61 -16.08 -7.52
C LEU A 363 24.59 -15.97 -8.66
N SER A 364 23.59 -15.10 -8.47
CA SER A 364 22.74 -14.66 -9.59
C SER A 364 23.58 -13.86 -10.60
N LEU A 365 23.22 -13.91 -11.89
CA LEU A 365 23.95 -13.15 -12.92
C LEU A 365 23.98 -11.65 -12.59
N GLU A 366 22.90 -11.10 -12.03
CA GLU A 366 22.84 -9.70 -11.59
C GLU A 366 23.84 -9.38 -10.48
N SER A 367 23.93 -10.25 -9.46
CA SER A 367 24.87 -10.07 -8.35
C SER A 367 26.32 -10.21 -8.81
N LEU A 368 26.57 -11.11 -9.77
CA LEU A 368 27.89 -11.31 -10.35
C LEU A 368 28.33 -10.07 -11.13
N ILE A 369 27.43 -9.42 -11.88
CA ILE A 369 27.75 -8.31 -12.78
C ILE A 369 27.76 -6.94 -12.06
N ALA A 370 27.16 -6.82 -10.88
CA ALA A 370 27.10 -5.58 -10.10
C ALA A 370 28.45 -4.83 -9.92
N PRO A 371 29.62 -5.49 -9.76
CA PRO A 371 30.92 -4.82 -9.70
C PRO A 371 31.43 -4.26 -11.05
N GLY A 372 30.75 -4.57 -12.15
CA GLY A 372 31.09 -4.20 -13.52
C GLY A 372 31.79 -5.31 -14.31
N MET A 373 31.49 -5.43 -15.61
CA MET A 373 31.94 -6.55 -16.46
C MET A 373 33.48 -6.68 -16.56
N ALA A 374 34.22 -5.57 -16.44
CA ALA A 374 35.69 -5.60 -16.42
C ALA A 374 36.24 -6.28 -15.16
N ALA A 375 35.60 -6.09 -14.00
CA ALA A 375 35.98 -6.73 -12.75
C ALA A 375 35.62 -8.22 -12.79
N VAL A 376 34.43 -8.56 -13.29
CA VAL A 376 33.99 -9.95 -13.48
C VAL A 376 34.95 -10.72 -14.40
N LYS A 377 35.34 -10.12 -15.52
CA LYS A 377 36.30 -10.72 -16.45
C LYS A 377 37.64 -11.03 -15.76
N GLN A 378 38.15 -10.11 -14.95
CA GLN A 378 39.40 -10.34 -14.22
C GLN A 378 39.23 -11.47 -13.18
N MET A 379 38.13 -11.47 -12.42
CA MET A 379 37.85 -12.52 -11.43
C MET A 379 37.73 -13.92 -12.05
N LEU A 380 37.14 -14.02 -13.24
CA LEU A 380 37.03 -15.30 -13.95
C LEU A 380 38.39 -15.75 -14.52
N LEU A 381 39.19 -14.83 -15.08
CA LEU A 381 40.55 -15.14 -15.58
C LEU A 381 41.54 -15.54 -14.48
N ASP A 382 41.28 -15.12 -13.23
CA ASP A 382 42.13 -15.50 -12.09
C ASP A 382 41.90 -16.97 -11.67
N VAL A 383 40.81 -17.60 -12.10
CA VAL A 383 40.36 -18.92 -11.60
C VAL A 383 40.06 -19.93 -12.71
N LEU A 384 39.83 -19.47 -13.93
CA LEU A 384 39.49 -20.31 -15.08
C LEU A 384 40.49 -20.12 -16.23
N ASP A 385 40.55 -21.11 -17.11
CA ASP A 385 41.27 -20.99 -18.38
C ASP A 385 40.67 -19.87 -19.25
N GLU A 386 41.53 -19.18 -20.00
CA GLU A 386 41.16 -17.99 -20.79
C GLU A 386 39.99 -18.26 -21.76
N GLU A 387 39.93 -19.47 -22.32
CA GLU A 387 38.85 -19.90 -23.24
C GLU A 387 37.50 -19.99 -22.52
N VAL A 388 37.46 -20.61 -21.34
CA VAL A 388 36.23 -20.77 -20.53
C VAL A 388 35.80 -19.44 -19.92
N ALA A 389 36.75 -18.64 -19.41
CA ALA A 389 36.48 -17.32 -18.87
C ALA A 389 35.88 -16.39 -19.93
N THR A 390 36.41 -16.42 -21.16
CA THR A 390 35.90 -15.60 -22.27
C THR A 390 34.50 -16.06 -22.69
N LEU A 391 34.26 -17.37 -22.76
CA LEU A 391 32.94 -17.94 -23.09
C LEU A 391 31.85 -17.47 -22.10
N ILE A 392 32.15 -17.51 -20.79
CA ILE A 392 31.23 -17.06 -19.75
C ILE A 392 30.99 -15.54 -19.86
N VAL A 393 32.04 -14.73 -20.04
CA VAL A 393 31.92 -13.27 -20.16
C VAL A 393 31.10 -12.85 -21.39
N ASP A 394 31.26 -13.53 -22.52
CA ASP A 394 30.49 -13.25 -23.74
C ASP A 394 29.00 -13.56 -23.53
N ALA A 395 28.69 -14.67 -22.84
CA ALA A 395 27.32 -15.03 -22.50
C ALA A 395 26.69 -14.04 -21.49
N LEU A 396 27.43 -13.60 -20.48
CA LEU A 396 26.99 -12.55 -19.55
C LEU A 396 26.73 -11.23 -20.27
N THR A 397 27.57 -10.87 -21.24
CA THR A 397 27.41 -9.65 -22.04
C THR A 397 26.15 -9.73 -22.91
N LEU A 398 25.85 -10.89 -23.49
CA LEU A 398 24.62 -11.12 -24.25
C LEU A 398 23.38 -11.00 -23.36
N HIS A 399 23.44 -11.54 -22.14
CA HIS A 399 22.36 -11.46 -21.15
C HIS A 399 22.07 -10.01 -20.73
N CYS A 400 23.09 -9.16 -20.60
CA CYS A 400 22.95 -7.71 -20.34
C CYS A 400 22.41 -6.89 -21.52
N LEU A 401 22.38 -7.44 -22.74
CA LEU A 401 21.82 -6.74 -23.90
C LEU A 401 20.36 -7.11 -24.16
N GLN A 402 19.88 -8.20 -23.55
CA GLN A 402 18.54 -8.73 -23.72
C GLN A 402 17.58 -8.34 -22.59
N ASN A 403 18.14 -7.91 -21.45
CA ASN A 403 17.45 -7.37 -20.28
C ASN A 403 18.01 -5.97 -19.98
#